data_AF-A0A955BEP9-F1
#
_entry.id   AF-A0A955BEP9-F1
#
_cell.length_a   1.000
_cell.length_b   1.000
_cell.length_c   1.000
_cell.angle_alpha   90.00
_cell.angle_beta   90.00
_cell.angle_gamma   90.00
#
_symmetry.space_group_name_H-M   'P 1'
#
loop_
_entity.id
_entity.type
_entity.pdbx_description
1 polymer ?
#
loop_
_entity_poly.entity_id
_entity_poly.type
_entity_poly.pdbx_seq_one_letter_code
_entity_poly.pdbx_strand_id
1 'polypeptide(L)'
;MSNRIVMRTGEALVEGDQDYLCAEPEVVIGELDGPVGAALANLIGDQVKGHSRVFAILNSDVQVKPATLMVSKVTVKDVRYTNILMGTVQAA
;
A
#
# COMPACT_ATOMS: atom_id res chain seq x y z
N MET A 1 4.90 20.55 -18.58
CA MET A 1 5.50 19.36 -17.92
C MET A 1 5.22 19.49 -16.43
N SER A 2 4.67 18.47 -15.76
CA SER A 2 4.57 18.54 -14.30
C SER A 2 5.96 18.50 -13.69
N ASN A 3 6.15 19.22 -12.58
CA ASN A 3 7.40 19.18 -11.84
C ASN A 3 7.66 17.76 -11.32
N ARG A 4 8.93 17.32 -11.34
CA ARG A 4 9.38 16.04 -10.78
C ARG A 4 8.97 15.93 -9.30
N ILE A 5 8.44 14.78 -8.89
CA ILE A 5 8.06 14.53 -7.50
C ILE A 5 9.17 13.71 -6.84
N VAL A 6 10.08 14.37 -6.12
CA VAL A 6 11.14 13.67 -5.39
C VAL A 6 10.54 12.81 -4.28
N MET A 7 9.72 13.42 -3.43
CA MET A 7 8.92 12.75 -2.40
C MET A 7 7.78 13.68 -2.01
N ARG A 8 6.56 13.15 -1.88
CA ARG A 8 5.43 13.80 -1.23
C ARG A 8 4.71 12.77 -0.37
N THR A 9 4.04 13.25 0.66
CA THR A 9 3.22 12.45 1.55
C THR A 9 1.79 12.97 1.56
N GLY A 10 0.84 12.08 1.82
CA GLY A 10 -0.56 12.40 2.02
C GLY A 10 -1.20 11.37 2.93
N GLU A 11 -2.23 11.79 3.61
CA GLU A 11 -3.07 10.96 4.47
C GLU A 11 -4.52 11.39 4.24
N ALA A 12 -5.44 10.44 4.36
CA ALA A 12 -6.86 10.70 4.36
C ALA A 12 -7.58 9.64 5.19
N LEU A 13 -8.62 10.07 5.92
CA LEU A 13 -9.53 9.20 6.63
C LEU A 13 -10.92 9.27 5.99
N VAL A 14 -11.47 8.11 5.65
CA VAL A 14 -12.90 7.95 5.35
C VAL A 14 -13.52 7.19 6.51
N GLU A 15 -14.39 7.87 7.26
CA GLU A 15 -15.03 7.30 8.45
C GLU A 15 -16.26 6.47 8.09
N GLY A 16 -16.42 5.35 8.80
CA GLY A 16 -17.67 4.60 8.90
C GLY A 16 -18.40 4.88 10.22
N ASP A 17 -19.55 4.25 10.42
CA ASP A 17 -20.30 4.31 11.70
C ASP A 17 -19.61 3.56 12.85
N GLN A 18 -18.66 2.67 12.53
CA GLN A 18 -17.86 1.92 13.49
C GLN A 18 -16.37 2.01 13.12
N ASP A 19 -15.48 2.06 14.12
CA ASP A 19 -14.03 2.27 13.91
C ASP A 19 -13.39 1.29 12.92
N TYR A 20 -13.83 0.03 12.90
CA TYR A 20 -13.28 -1.00 12.02
C TYR A 20 -13.76 -0.90 10.56
N LEU A 21 -14.70 0.02 10.28
CA LEU A 21 -15.18 0.36 8.95
C LEU A 21 -14.48 1.61 8.39
N CYS A 22 -13.67 2.30 9.20
CA CYS A 22 -12.87 3.43 8.74
C CYS A 22 -11.69 2.97 7.87
N ALA A 23 -11.38 3.73 6.83
CA ALA A 23 -10.23 3.53 5.97
C ALA A 23 -9.28 4.73 6.06
N GLU A 24 -8.03 4.47 6.46
CA GLU A 24 -7.01 5.50 6.71
C GLU A 24 -5.72 5.18 5.93
N PRO A 25 -5.67 5.42 4.60
CA PRO A 25 -4.45 5.31 3.82
C PRO A 25 -3.43 6.42 4.16
N GLU A 26 -2.22 6.00 4.50
CA GLU A 26 -1.02 6.85 4.52
C GLU A 26 -0.19 6.56 3.28
N VAL A 27 0.03 7.58 2.43
CA VAL A 27 0.63 7.42 1.11
C VAL A 27 1.90 8.25 0.99
N VAL A 28 2.93 7.64 0.40
CA VAL A 28 4.15 8.33 -0.03
C VAL A 28 4.31 8.12 -1.54
N ILE A 29 4.50 9.20 -2.30
CA ILE A 29 4.75 9.16 -3.75
C ILE A 29 6.10 9.80 -4.07
N GLY A 30 6.78 9.26 -5.09
CA GLY A 30 8.03 9.83 -5.58
C GLY A 30 8.65 9.01 -6.71
N GLU A 31 9.72 9.52 -7.31
CA GLU A 31 10.43 8.85 -8.39
C GLU A 31 11.14 7.55 -7.95
N LEU A 32 11.24 6.59 -8.88
CA LEU A 32 11.90 5.30 -8.64
C LEU A 32 13.42 5.39 -8.45
N ASP A 33 14.06 6.45 -8.95
CA ASP A 33 15.49 6.74 -8.74
C ASP A 33 15.74 7.60 -7.49
N GLY A 34 14.71 7.76 -6.63
CA GLY A 34 14.75 8.56 -5.42
C GLY A 34 14.52 7.74 -4.13
N PRO A 35 14.26 8.43 -2.99
CA PRO A 35 14.08 7.77 -1.70
C PRO A 35 12.87 6.81 -1.68
N VAL A 36 11.82 7.10 -2.44
CA VAL A 36 10.64 6.24 -2.54
C VAL A 36 10.96 4.94 -3.28
N GLY A 37 11.71 5.01 -4.38
CA GLY A 37 12.19 3.82 -5.07
C GLY A 37 13.12 2.96 -4.23
N ALA A 38 14.02 3.57 -3.46
CA ALA A 38 14.87 2.85 -2.49
C ALA A 38 14.05 2.14 -1.41
N ALA A 39 13.03 2.81 -0.85
CA ALA A 39 12.13 2.21 0.13
C ALA A 39 11.33 1.05 -0.46
N LEU A 40 10.79 1.21 -1.66
CA LEU A 40 10.06 0.17 -2.39
C LEU A 40 10.95 -1.07 -2.62
N ALA A 41 12.18 -0.87 -3.08
CA ALA A 41 13.14 -1.96 -3.35
C ALA A 41 13.54 -2.72 -2.09
N ASN A 42 13.69 -2.03 -0.95
CA ASN A 42 13.99 -2.68 0.33
C ASN A 42 12.79 -3.46 0.87
N LEU A 43 11.61 -2.84 0.86
CA LEU A 43 10.41 -3.42 1.49
C LEU A 43 9.83 -4.60 0.71
N ILE A 44 9.96 -4.64 -0.62
CA ILE A 44 9.43 -5.77 -1.39
C ILE A 44 10.17 -7.09 -1.06
N GLY A 45 11.48 -7.01 -0.80
CA GLY A 45 12.32 -8.16 -0.45
C GLY A 45 12.33 -8.54 1.03
N ASP A 46 11.93 -7.63 1.91
CA ASP A 46 11.83 -7.87 3.35
C ASP A 46 10.38 -8.22 3.69
N GLN A 47 10.01 -9.50 3.84
CA GLN A 47 8.67 -9.86 4.31
C GLN A 47 8.68 -10.12 5.82
N VAL A 48 7.74 -9.52 6.55
CA VAL A 48 7.61 -9.67 8.00
C VAL A 48 6.31 -10.38 8.35
N LYS A 49 6.37 -11.33 9.28
CA LYS A 49 5.18 -12.05 9.75
C LYS A 49 4.14 -11.06 10.29
N GLY A 50 2.93 -11.10 9.72
CA GLY A 50 1.85 -10.19 10.07
C GLY A 50 1.90 -8.83 9.37
N HIS A 51 2.93 -8.55 8.56
CA HIS A 51 3.07 -7.31 7.79
C HIS A 51 3.49 -7.60 6.35
N SER A 52 2.52 -8.03 5.53
CA SER A 52 2.73 -8.29 4.11
C SER A 52 3.07 -6.99 3.37
N ARG A 53 4.05 -7.08 2.46
CA ARG A 53 4.50 -5.99 1.60
C ARG A 53 4.40 -6.45 0.16
N VAL A 54 3.34 -6.10 -0.53
CA VAL A 54 3.03 -6.65 -1.86
C VAL A 54 2.74 -5.54 -2.85
N PHE A 55 3.00 -5.79 -4.13
CA PHE A 55 2.53 -4.87 -5.15
C PHE A 55 1.02 -4.87 -5.21
N ALA A 56 0.42 -3.69 -5.35
CA ALA A 56 -0.98 -3.57 -5.72
C ALA A 56 -1.17 -4.08 -7.16
N ILE A 57 -2.17 -4.94 -7.34
CA ILE A 57 -2.56 -5.49 -8.64
C ILE A 57 -4.04 -5.20 -8.89
N LEU A 58 -4.39 -4.88 -10.14
CA LEU A 58 -5.79 -4.71 -10.55
C LEU A 58 -6.50 -6.07 -10.67
N ASN A 59 -5.78 -7.08 -11.16
CA ASN A 59 -6.21 -8.47 -11.32
C ASN A 59 -4.99 -9.39 -11.19
N SER A 60 -5.21 -10.71 -11.12
CA SER A 60 -4.14 -11.70 -11.28
C SER A 60 -3.29 -11.37 -12.49
N ASP A 61 -1.96 -11.32 -12.28
CA ASP A 61 -0.95 -11.01 -13.29
C ASP A 61 -1.04 -9.60 -13.92
N VAL A 62 -1.82 -8.67 -13.32
CA VAL A 62 -1.97 -7.28 -13.81
C VAL A 62 -1.60 -6.28 -12.71
N GLN A 63 -0.31 -5.92 -12.62
CA GLN A 63 0.18 -4.89 -11.69
C GLN A 63 -0.30 -3.49 -12.09
N VAL A 64 -0.68 -2.67 -11.11
CA VAL A 64 -1.04 -1.26 -11.36
C VAL A 64 0.18 -0.43 -11.80
N LYS A 65 -0.09 0.67 -12.51
CA LYS A 65 0.90 1.70 -12.87
C LYS A 65 0.38 3.08 -12.42
N PRO A 66 1.16 3.89 -11.68
CA PRO A 66 2.54 3.66 -11.24
C PRO A 66 2.69 2.47 -10.29
N ALA A 67 3.90 1.93 -10.15
CA ALA A 67 4.14 0.79 -9.26
C ALA A 67 3.85 1.20 -7.81
N THR A 68 2.92 0.49 -7.18
CA THR A 68 2.45 0.77 -5.82
C THR A 68 2.73 -0.42 -4.92
N LEU A 69 3.38 -0.17 -3.79
CA LEU A 69 3.60 -1.17 -2.74
C LEU A 69 2.59 -0.93 -1.60
N MET A 70 1.78 -1.93 -1.30
CA MET A 70 0.89 -1.92 -0.14
C MET A 70 1.57 -2.62 1.04
N VAL A 71 1.47 -2.00 2.21
CA VAL A 71 2.01 -2.51 3.48
C VAL A 71 0.92 -2.46 4.53
N SER A 72 0.70 -3.54 5.28
CA SER A 72 -0.30 -3.50 6.35
C SER A 72 0.19 -2.68 7.54
N LYS A 73 -0.62 -1.70 7.95
CA LYS A 73 -0.39 -0.88 9.16
C LYS A 73 -0.52 -1.71 10.44
N VAL A 74 -1.51 -2.60 10.48
CA VAL A 74 -1.77 -3.49 11.62
C VAL A 74 -1.17 -4.88 11.41
N THR A 75 -0.83 -5.53 12.53
CA THR A 75 -0.35 -6.92 12.51
C THR A 75 -1.50 -7.86 12.17
N VAL A 76 -1.40 -8.51 11.01
CA VAL A 76 -2.36 -9.50 10.54
C VAL A 76 -2.19 -10.81 11.31
N LYS A 77 -3.27 -11.27 11.96
CA LYS A 77 -3.28 -12.49 12.80
C LYS A 77 -4.16 -13.62 12.28
N ASP A 78 -5.05 -13.33 11.34
CA ASP A 78 -6.05 -14.28 10.84
C ASP A 78 -6.26 -14.13 9.33
N VAL A 79 -6.63 -15.23 8.68
CA VAL A 79 -6.82 -15.31 7.22
C VAL A 79 -7.95 -14.41 6.73
N ARG A 80 -8.97 -14.14 7.56
CA ARG A 80 -10.07 -13.24 7.18
C ARG A 80 -9.58 -11.83 6.87
N TYR A 81 -8.63 -11.33 7.68
CA TYR A 81 -8.05 -10.01 7.43
C TYR A 81 -7.17 -10.03 6.17
N THR A 82 -6.39 -11.09 5.96
CA THR A 82 -5.60 -11.25 4.73
C THR A 82 -6.47 -11.19 3.48
N ASN A 83 -7.64 -11.85 3.49
CA ASN A 83 -8.55 -11.86 2.35
C ASN A 83 -9.15 -10.48 2.06
N ILE A 84 -9.41 -9.66 3.10
CA ILE A 84 -9.87 -8.28 2.94
C ILE A 84 -8.74 -7.41 2.37
N LEU A 85 -7.55 -7.49 2.97
CA LEU A 85 -6.38 -6.71 2.56
C LEU A 85 -5.96 -7.01 1.11
N MET A 86 -5.91 -8.28 0.74
CA MET A 86 -5.48 -8.74 -0.59
C MET A 86 -6.62 -8.79 -1.60
N GLY A 87 -7.85 -8.59 -1.16
CA GLY A 87 -9.06 -8.55 -1.99
C GLY A 87 -9.57 -7.13 -2.15
N THR A 88 -10.60 -6.78 -1.37
CA THR A 88 -11.34 -5.52 -1.52
C THR A 88 -10.48 -4.28 -1.31
N VAL A 89 -9.52 -4.31 -0.37
CA VAL A 89 -8.65 -3.15 -0.11
C VAL A 89 -7.64 -2.94 -1.23
N GLN A 90 -7.08 -4.02 -1.77
CA GLN A 90 -6.13 -3.93 -2.88
C GLN A 90 -6.79 -3.53 -4.20
N ALA A 91 -8.05 -3.90 -4.42
CA ALA A 91 -8.78 -3.61 -5.65
C ALA A 91 -9.33 -2.17 -5.73
N ALA A 92 -9.45 -1.47 -4.60
CA ALA A 92 -9.95 -0.10 -4.51
C ALA A 92 -8.88 0.92 -4.95
#